data_AF-A0A8C2UFQ7-F1
#
_entry.id   AF-A0A8C2UFQ7-F1
#
_cell.length_a   1.000
_cell.length_b   1.000
_cell.length_c   1.000
_cell.angle_alpha   90.00
_cell.angle_beta   90.00
_cell.angle_gamma   90.00
#
_symmetry.space_group_name_H-M   'P 1'
#
loop_
_entity.id
_entity.type
_entity.pdbx_description
1 polymer ?
#
loop_
_entity_poly.entity_id
_entity_poly.type
_entity_poly.pdbx_seq_one_letter_code
_entity_poly.pdbx_strand_id
1 'polypeptide(L)'
;MLQTLYDYFWWERLWLPVNLTWADLEDRDGRIYAKASDLYITLPLALLFLIIRYFFELYVATPLAALLNVKEKARLRAPPNATLEHFYVTSGKQPKQVEVELLSRQSGLSGRQVERWFRRRRNQDRPSLLKKFREASWRFTFYLIAFVAGMAVIVDKPWFYDMKKVWEGYPIQSTIPSQYWYYMIELSFYMSLLFSIASDVKRKDFKEQIIHHVATIILISFSWFANYIRAGTLIMALHDSSDYLLESAKMFNYAGWKNTCNNIFIIFAIVFIITRLVILPFWMIHCTLVYPLELYPAFFGYYFFNAMMGVLQILHIFWAYLILRMAHKFITGKVVEDERSDREETESSEGEEAATGGGAKSRPLANGHPVLNNHHRKND
;
A
#
# COMPACT_ATOMS: atom_id res chain seq x y z
N MET A 1 -0.23 -25.43 31.40
CA MET A 1 -0.30 -25.21 29.94
C MET A 1 0.24 -23.85 29.55
N LEU A 2 -0.33 -22.72 30.01
CA LEU A 2 0.19 -21.37 29.71
C LEU A 2 1.63 -21.15 30.20
N GLN A 3 1.95 -21.54 31.43
CA GLN A 3 3.32 -21.45 31.96
C GLN A 3 4.30 -22.30 31.14
N THR A 4 3.93 -23.55 30.83
CA THR A 4 4.74 -24.44 30.01
C THR A 4 5.01 -23.89 28.61
N LEU A 5 4.01 -23.25 28.00
CA LEU A 5 4.17 -22.56 26.71
C LEU A 5 5.06 -21.31 26.84
N TYR A 6 4.94 -20.56 27.94
CA TYR A 6 5.80 -19.43 28.25
C TYR A 6 7.27 -19.86 28.41
N ASP A 7 7.52 -20.93 29.18
CA ASP A 7 8.86 -21.45 29.42
C ASP A 7 9.48 -22.00 28.13
N TYR A 8 8.69 -22.68 27.29
CA TYR A 8 9.15 -23.15 25.99
C TYR A 8 9.41 -21.98 25.03
N PHE A 9 8.54 -20.97 25.03
CA PHE A 9 8.72 -19.78 24.20
C PHE A 9 9.99 -19.04 24.60
N TRP A 10 10.25 -18.80 25.89
CA TRP A 10 11.45 -18.11 26.38
C TRP A 10 12.66 -19.02 26.56
N TRP A 11 12.65 -20.21 25.96
CA TRP A 11 13.79 -21.11 26.04
C TRP A 11 15.03 -20.52 25.36
N GLU A 12 16.12 -20.37 26.09
CA GLU A 12 17.32 -19.63 25.67
C GLU A 12 17.89 -20.09 24.33
N ARG A 13 17.86 -21.41 24.07
CA ARG A 13 18.37 -21.99 22.80
C ARG A 13 17.60 -21.52 21.56
N LEU A 14 16.39 -20.99 21.72
CA LEU A 14 15.61 -20.43 20.62
C LEU A 14 16.10 -19.03 20.23
N TRP A 15 16.49 -18.22 21.22
CA TRP A 15 16.70 -16.78 21.05
C TRP A 15 18.15 -16.34 21.13
N LEU A 16 18.98 -17.07 21.88
CA LEU A 16 20.33 -16.68 22.22
C LEU A 16 21.37 -17.60 21.58
N PRO A 17 22.57 -17.08 21.28
CA PRO A 17 23.71 -17.91 20.93
C PRO A 17 24.13 -18.86 22.05
N VAL A 18 24.96 -19.85 21.72
CA VAL A 18 25.46 -20.85 22.67
C VAL A 18 26.23 -20.18 23.82
N ASN A 19 26.05 -20.71 25.04
CA ASN A 19 26.68 -20.23 26.28
C ASN A 19 26.21 -18.87 26.80
N LEU A 20 25.00 -18.43 26.43
CA LEU A 20 24.37 -17.21 26.95
C LEU A 20 23.00 -17.50 27.54
N THR A 21 22.66 -16.75 28.58
CA THR A 21 21.38 -16.82 29.29
C THR A 21 20.67 -15.47 29.25
N TRP A 22 19.37 -15.44 29.57
CA TRP A 22 18.66 -14.16 29.68
C TRP A 22 19.23 -13.27 30.79
N ALA A 23 19.80 -13.87 31.85
CA ALA A 23 20.50 -13.16 32.91
C ALA A 23 21.71 -12.37 32.38
N ASP A 24 22.25 -12.76 31.22
CA ASP A 24 23.36 -12.04 30.62
C ASP A 24 22.97 -10.70 29.98
N LEU A 25 21.69 -10.55 29.67
CA LEU A 25 21.05 -9.41 29.02
C LEU A 25 20.15 -8.61 29.98
N GLU A 26 20.41 -8.71 31.29
CA GLU A 26 19.80 -7.83 32.28
C GLU A 26 20.59 -6.53 32.42
N ASP A 27 19.89 -5.43 32.69
CA ASP A 27 20.50 -4.10 32.86
C ASP A 27 21.52 -4.13 34.00
N ARG A 28 22.80 -3.94 33.67
CA ARG A 28 23.92 -3.92 34.60
C ARG A 28 25.07 -3.10 34.03
N ASP A 29 25.92 -2.59 34.91
CA ASP A 29 27.12 -1.83 34.53
C ASP A 29 26.85 -0.63 33.61
N GLY A 30 25.69 0.03 33.80
CA GLY A 30 25.25 1.17 32.99
C GLY A 30 24.80 0.81 31.57
N ARG A 31 24.68 -0.48 31.22
CA ARG A 31 24.12 -0.96 29.96
C ARG A 31 22.63 -1.23 30.14
N ILE A 32 21.87 -0.83 29.13
CA ILE A 32 20.42 -1.04 29.05
C ILE A 32 20.16 -2.00 27.90
N TYR A 33 19.39 -3.06 28.11
CA TYR A 33 19.06 -4.04 27.08
C TYR A 33 17.58 -3.98 26.72
N ALA A 34 17.26 -4.46 25.52
CA ALA A 34 15.88 -4.58 25.06
C ALA A 34 15.12 -5.62 25.89
N LYS A 35 13.96 -5.21 26.41
CA LYS A 35 13.08 -6.08 27.20
C LYS A 35 11.82 -6.36 26.43
N ALA A 36 11.25 -7.55 26.64
CA ALA A 36 9.98 -7.90 26.04
C ALA A 36 8.84 -6.96 26.47
N SER A 37 8.90 -6.50 27.73
CA SER A 37 7.97 -5.55 28.32
C SER A 37 7.92 -4.20 27.61
N ASP A 38 9.00 -3.81 26.92
CA ASP A 38 9.06 -2.52 26.23
C ASP A 38 8.02 -2.44 25.12
N LEU A 39 7.71 -3.56 24.46
CA LEU A 39 6.72 -3.60 23.39
C LEU A 39 5.30 -3.31 23.88
N TYR A 40 5.02 -3.41 25.19
CA TYR A 40 3.70 -3.06 25.72
C TYR A 40 3.34 -1.59 25.51
N ILE A 41 4.33 -0.69 25.41
CA ILE A 41 4.09 0.72 25.09
C ILE A 41 3.50 0.92 23.69
N THR A 42 3.69 -0.06 22.79
CA THR A 42 3.28 0.08 21.39
C THR A 42 1.76 0.00 21.21
N LEU A 43 1.05 -0.69 22.11
CA LEU A 43 -0.40 -0.79 22.08
C LEU A 43 -1.10 0.55 22.40
N PRO A 44 -0.82 1.24 23.53
CA PRO A 44 -1.42 2.55 23.79
C PRO A 44 -0.96 3.59 22.76
N LEU A 45 0.29 3.52 22.28
CA LEU A 45 0.76 4.40 21.20
C LEU A 45 0.04 4.15 19.87
N ALA A 46 -0.26 2.89 19.53
CA ALA A 46 -1.05 2.58 18.33
C ALA A 46 -2.47 3.15 18.42
N LEU A 47 -3.10 3.09 19.59
CA LEU A 47 -4.41 3.73 19.82
C LEU A 47 -4.30 5.26 19.74
N LEU A 48 -3.23 5.84 20.28
CA LEU A 48 -2.95 7.27 20.16
C LEU A 48 -2.79 7.68 18.68
N PHE A 49 -2.10 6.87 17.86
CA PHE A 49 -1.99 7.12 16.42
C PHE A 49 -3.33 7.15 15.72
N LEU A 50 -4.30 6.31 16.12
CA LEU A 50 -5.66 6.36 15.56
C LEU A 50 -6.38 7.66 15.93
N ILE A 51 -6.20 8.15 17.16
CA ILE A 51 -6.76 9.44 17.60
C ILE A 51 -6.10 10.59 16.82
N ILE A 52 -4.77 10.60 16.71
CA ILE A 52 -4.03 11.62 15.95
C ILE A 52 -4.46 11.59 14.48
N ARG A 53 -4.59 10.40 13.88
CA ARG A 53 -5.06 10.22 12.51
C ARG A 53 -6.43 10.85 12.30
N TYR A 54 -7.38 10.61 13.21
CA TYR A 54 -8.72 11.21 13.13
C TYR A 54 -8.66 12.74 13.05
N PHE A 55 -7.90 13.37 13.94
CA PHE A 55 -7.74 14.82 13.94
C PHE A 55 -6.95 15.33 12.74
N PHE A 56 -5.91 14.61 12.30
CA PHE A 56 -5.15 14.94 11.11
C PHE A 56 -6.04 14.92 9.85
N GLU A 57 -6.86 13.89 9.68
CA GLU A 57 -7.76 13.76 8.53
C GLU A 57 -8.77 14.92 8.47
N LEU A 58 -9.26 15.36 9.62
CA LEU A 58 -10.20 16.47 9.72
C LEU A 58 -9.54 17.84 9.50
N TYR A 59 -8.48 18.15 10.25
CA TYR A 59 -7.94 19.50 10.32
C TYR A 59 -6.80 19.78 9.35
N VAL A 60 -6.13 18.75 8.82
CA VAL A 60 -4.98 18.91 7.91
C VAL A 60 -5.32 18.38 6.53
N ALA A 61 -5.69 17.10 6.42
CA ALA A 61 -5.85 16.46 5.12
C ALA A 61 -7.08 16.99 4.35
N THR A 62 -8.16 17.37 5.03
CA THR A 62 -9.36 17.92 4.37
C THR A 62 -9.13 19.30 3.77
N PRO A 63 -8.58 20.29 4.52
CA PRO A 63 -8.21 21.57 3.92
C PRO A 63 -7.17 21.42 2.81
N LEU A 64 -6.19 20.51 2.98
CA LEU A 64 -5.19 20.24 1.94
C LEU A 64 -5.82 19.68 0.66
N ALA A 65 -6.78 18.76 0.78
CA ALA A 65 -7.53 18.24 -0.36
C ALA A 65 -8.29 19.35 -1.10
N ALA A 66 -8.90 20.29 -0.36
CA ALA A 66 -9.58 21.43 -0.92
C ALA A 66 -8.61 22.39 -1.65
N LEU A 67 -7.45 22.66 -1.05
CA LEU A 67 -6.39 23.48 -1.64
C LEU A 67 -5.86 22.88 -2.96
N LEU A 68 -5.71 21.56 -3.01
CA LEU A 68 -5.30 20.83 -4.21
C LEU A 68 -6.46 20.55 -5.18
N ASN A 69 -7.66 21.08 -4.91
CA ASN A 69 -8.84 20.95 -5.75
C ASN A 69 -9.23 19.49 -6.05
N VAL A 70 -9.12 18.61 -5.04
CA VAL A 70 -9.56 17.21 -5.13
C VAL A 70 -11.09 17.18 -5.24
N LYS A 71 -11.60 16.98 -6.46
CA LYS A 71 -13.04 16.95 -6.73
C LYS A 71 -13.59 15.53 -6.68
N GLU A 72 -14.58 15.31 -5.82
CA GLU A 72 -15.37 14.09 -5.86
C GLU A 72 -16.30 14.13 -7.07
N LYS A 73 -16.22 13.13 -7.94
CA LYS A 73 -17.25 12.95 -8.98
C LYS A 73 -18.56 12.54 -8.31
N ALA A 74 -19.64 13.27 -8.59
CA ALA A 74 -20.97 12.88 -8.12
C ALA A 74 -21.34 11.51 -8.70
N ARG A 75 -21.39 10.48 -7.85
CA ARG A 75 -21.81 9.13 -8.26
C ARG A 75 -23.32 9.01 -8.14
N LEU A 76 -23.97 8.60 -9.22
CA LEU A 76 -25.41 8.33 -9.21
C LEU A 76 -25.72 7.17 -8.27
N ARG A 77 -26.68 7.39 -7.38
CA ARG A 77 -27.15 6.35 -6.46
C ARG A 77 -28.00 5.32 -7.21
N ALA A 78 -27.88 4.05 -6.86
CA ALA A 78 -28.80 3.02 -7.33
C ALA A 78 -30.20 3.34 -6.77
N PRO A 79 -31.26 3.29 -7.60
CA PRO A 79 -32.62 3.51 -7.11
C PRO A 79 -33.02 2.38 -6.15
N PRO A 80 -33.87 2.64 -5.13
CA PRO A 80 -34.25 1.60 -4.17
C PRO A 80 -34.93 0.41 -4.87
N ASN A 81 -34.40 -0.80 -4.68
CA ASN A 81 -35.02 -2.04 -5.15
C ASN A 81 -34.67 -3.18 -4.18
N ALA A 82 -35.64 -3.64 -3.39
CA ALA A 82 -35.42 -4.63 -2.34
C ALA A 82 -34.93 -5.98 -2.89
N THR A 83 -35.47 -6.42 -4.03
CA THR A 83 -35.08 -7.68 -4.69
C THR A 83 -33.61 -7.66 -5.11
N LEU A 84 -33.20 -6.58 -5.79
CA LEU A 84 -31.82 -6.44 -6.27
C LEU A 84 -30.84 -6.24 -5.10
N GLU A 85 -31.22 -5.48 -4.07
CA GLU A 85 -30.40 -5.28 -2.87
C GLU A 85 -30.21 -6.59 -2.09
N HIS A 86 -31.28 -7.37 -1.92
CA HIS A 86 -31.21 -8.67 -1.28
C HIS A 86 -30.21 -9.58 -2.01
N PHE A 87 -30.32 -9.71 -3.33
CA PHE A 87 -29.37 -10.49 -4.13
C PHE A 87 -27.94 -9.94 -4.01
N TYR A 88 -27.76 -8.62 -4.07
CA TYR A 88 -26.44 -7.98 -4.00
C TYR A 88 -25.69 -8.31 -2.70
N VAL A 89 -26.41 -8.33 -1.58
CA VAL A 89 -25.83 -8.61 -0.25
C VAL A 89 -25.61 -10.10 -0.02
N THR A 90 -26.47 -10.98 -0.56
CA THR A 90 -26.48 -12.41 -0.23
C THR A 90 -25.79 -13.30 -1.26
N SER A 91 -26.04 -13.06 -2.55
CA SER A 91 -25.61 -13.96 -3.64
C SER A 91 -24.36 -13.47 -4.35
N GLY A 92 -24.23 -12.16 -4.56
CA GLY A 92 -23.03 -11.58 -5.17
C GLY A 92 -23.22 -10.21 -5.81
N LYS A 93 -22.09 -9.53 -6.06
CA LYS A 93 -22.04 -8.16 -6.61
C LYS A 93 -22.09 -8.09 -8.13
N GLN A 94 -21.86 -9.22 -8.82
CA GLN A 94 -21.81 -9.33 -10.28
C GLN A 94 -22.68 -10.53 -10.71
N PRO A 95 -23.98 -10.29 -11.02
CA PRO A 95 -24.87 -11.36 -11.46
C PRO A 95 -24.44 -11.88 -12.84
N LYS A 96 -24.54 -13.20 -13.04
CA LYS A 96 -24.39 -13.86 -14.33
C LYS A 96 -25.63 -13.64 -15.20
N GLN A 97 -25.53 -13.89 -16.51
CA GLN A 97 -26.63 -13.66 -17.46
C GLN A 97 -27.96 -14.30 -17.04
N VAL A 98 -27.91 -15.56 -16.58
CA VAL A 98 -29.09 -16.30 -16.10
C VAL A 98 -29.73 -15.63 -14.87
N GLU A 99 -28.91 -15.07 -13.98
CA GLU A 99 -29.35 -14.38 -12.78
C GLU A 99 -29.95 -13.00 -13.13
N VAL A 100 -29.40 -12.31 -14.13
CA VAL A 100 -29.95 -11.05 -14.64
C VAL A 100 -31.37 -11.26 -15.19
N GLU A 101 -31.61 -12.36 -15.93
CA GLU A 101 -32.94 -12.69 -16.44
C GLU A 101 -33.95 -13.00 -15.31
N LEU A 102 -33.52 -13.75 -14.29
CA LEU A 102 -34.35 -14.05 -13.12
C LEU A 102 -34.71 -12.77 -12.34
N LEU A 103 -33.71 -11.93 -12.08
CA LEU A 103 -33.87 -10.67 -11.36
C LEU A 103 -34.71 -9.67 -12.16
N SER A 104 -34.59 -9.67 -13.49
CA SER A 104 -35.45 -8.87 -14.37
C SER A 104 -36.92 -9.24 -14.18
N ARG A 105 -37.25 -10.54 -14.18
CA ARG A 105 -38.63 -11.02 -13.93
C ARG A 105 -39.14 -10.68 -12.53
N GLN A 106 -38.29 -10.82 -11.50
CA GLN A 106 -38.69 -10.59 -10.10
C GLN A 106 -38.80 -9.10 -9.74
N SER A 107 -38.02 -8.23 -10.38
CA SER A 107 -37.98 -6.79 -10.07
C SER A 107 -38.87 -5.95 -10.99
N GLY A 108 -39.42 -6.52 -12.06
CA GLY A 108 -40.17 -5.79 -13.08
C GLY A 108 -39.31 -4.85 -13.94
N LEU A 109 -37.98 -4.93 -13.84
CA LEU A 109 -37.02 -4.14 -14.61
C LEU A 109 -36.53 -4.92 -15.83
N SER A 110 -36.11 -4.25 -16.89
CA SER A 110 -35.41 -4.91 -18.01
C SER A 110 -34.02 -5.38 -17.59
N GLY A 111 -33.47 -6.38 -18.28
CA GLY A 111 -32.11 -6.88 -18.01
C GLY A 111 -31.05 -5.77 -17.99
N ARG A 112 -31.12 -4.83 -18.95
CA ARG A 112 -30.24 -3.64 -18.99
C ARG A 112 -30.40 -2.73 -17.76
N GLN A 113 -31.62 -2.57 -17.24
CA GLN A 113 -31.87 -1.78 -16.02
C GLN A 113 -31.33 -2.50 -14.78
N VAL A 114 -31.43 -3.82 -14.71
CA VAL A 114 -30.80 -4.64 -13.65
C VAL A 114 -29.29 -4.47 -13.68
N GLU A 115 -28.64 -4.68 -14.83
CA GLU A 115 -27.19 -4.48 -14.98
C GLU A 115 -26.74 -3.07 -14.58
N ARG A 116 -27.48 -2.05 -15.02
CA ARG A 116 -27.24 -0.64 -14.67
C ARG A 116 -27.40 -0.41 -13.16
N TRP A 117 -28.39 -1.03 -12.53
CA TRP A 117 -28.59 -0.96 -11.08
C TRP A 117 -27.39 -1.55 -10.34
N PHE A 118 -26.95 -2.76 -10.71
CA PHE A 118 -25.79 -3.43 -10.10
C PHE A 118 -24.51 -2.60 -10.29
N ARG A 119 -24.29 -2.02 -11.47
CA ARG A 119 -23.16 -1.11 -11.74
C ARG A 119 -23.19 0.11 -10.81
N ARG A 120 -24.35 0.76 -10.66
CA ARG A 120 -24.51 1.91 -9.76
C ARG A 120 -24.29 1.52 -8.30
N ARG A 121 -24.83 0.38 -7.87
CA ARG A 121 -24.68 -0.15 -6.51
C ARG A 121 -23.22 -0.48 -6.17
N ARG A 122 -22.48 -1.07 -7.12
CA ARG A 122 -21.02 -1.26 -7.01
C ARG A 122 -20.27 0.06 -6.94
N ASN A 123 -20.65 1.05 -7.74
CA ASN A 123 -20.03 2.38 -7.71
C ASN A 123 -20.30 3.14 -6.41
N GLN A 124 -21.43 2.88 -5.73
CA GLN A 124 -21.73 3.41 -4.40
C GLN A 124 -20.87 2.79 -3.29
N ASP A 125 -20.55 1.49 -3.38
CA ASP A 125 -19.67 0.80 -2.41
C ASP A 125 -18.22 1.33 -2.45
N ARG A 126 -17.83 1.98 -3.55
CA ARG A 126 -16.46 2.44 -3.71
C ARG A 126 -16.16 3.59 -2.74
N PRO A 127 -14.95 3.64 -2.17
CA PRO A 127 -14.56 4.74 -1.32
C PRO A 127 -14.49 6.05 -2.11
N SER A 128 -14.79 7.15 -1.42
CA SER A 128 -14.67 8.49 -1.99
C SER A 128 -13.21 8.82 -2.29
N LEU A 129 -12.98 9.64 -3.32
CA LEU A 129 -11.66 10.17 -3.64
C LEU A 129 -11.08 10.95 -2.47
N LEU A 130 -11.92 11.72 -1.77
CA LEU A 130 -11.52 12.43 -0.55
C LEU A 130 -11.02 11.48 0.55
N LYS A 131 -11.70 10.34 0.76
CA LYS A 131 -11.23 9.33 1.73
C LYS A 131 -9.87 8.78 1.33
N LYS A 132 -9.70 8.39 0.05
CA LYS A 132 -8.40 7.90 -0.46
C LYS A 132 -7.29 8.94 -0.29
N PHE A 133 -7.57 10.21 -0.54
CA PHE A 133 -6.62 11.30 -0.36
C PHE A 133 -6.22 11.50 1.10
N ARG A 134 -7.19 11.49 2.02
CA ARG A 134 -6.95 11.60 3.46
C ARG A 134 -6.06 10.47 3.98
N GLU A 135 -6.36 9.23 3.60
CA GLU A 135 -5.56 8.06 3.96
C GLU A 135 -4.12 8.15 3.41
N ALA A 136 -3.97 8.55 2.14
CA ALA A 136 -2.64 8.73 1.54
C ALA A 136 -1.85 9.87 2.20
N SER A 137 -2.50 10.98 2.52
CA SER A 137 -1.87 12.13 3.18
C SER A 137 -1.39 11.82 4.61
N TRP A 138 -2.17 11.02 5.36
CA TRP A 138 -1.75 10.55 6.68
C TRP A 138 -0.49 9.68 6.59
N ARG A 139 -0.51 8.68 5.70
CA ARG A 139 0.64 7.78 5.49
C ARG A 139 1.87 8.52 4.96
N PHE A 140 1.68 9.45 4.00
CA PHE A 140 2.75 10.32 3.52
C PHE A 140 3.44 11.06 4.65
N THR A 141 2.66 11.71 5.52
CA THR A 141 3.18 12.52 6.62
C THR A 141 3.97 11.66 7.60
N PHE A 142 3.43 10.49 7.97
CA PHE A 142 4.13 9.58 8.86
C PHE A 142 5.44 9.08 8.22
N TYR A 143 5.39 8.49 7.02
CA TYR A 143 6.58 7.91 6.39
C TYR A 143 7.69 8.94 6.12
N LEU A 144 7.31 10.19 5.82
CA LEU A 144 8.30 11.26 5.67
C LEU A 144 9.00 11.58 6.99
N ILE A 145 8.23 11.72 8.08
CA ILE A 145 8.79 11.98 9.41
C ILE A 145 9.63 10.80 9.89
N ALA A 146 9.12 9.57 9.72
CA ALA A 146 9.81 8.32 10.02
C ALA A 146 11.16 8.21 9.32
N PHE A 147 11.21 8.47 8.01
CA PHE A 147 12.45 8.42 7.25
C PHE A 147 13.47 9.47 7.74
N VAL A 148 13.03 10.72 7.95
CA VAL A 148 13.91 11.78 8.46
C VAL A 148 14.42 11.45 9.86
N ALA A 149 13.55 10.96 10.75
CA ALA A 149 13.92 10.52 12.09
C ALA A 149 14.89 9.33 12.05
N GLY A 150 14.60 8.32 11.23
CA GLY A 150 15.46 7.15 11.04
C GLY A 150 16.87 7.55 10.61
N MET A 151 16.99 8.42 9.60
CA MET A 151 18.28 8.97 9.17
C MET A 151 18.99 9.72 10.31
N ALA A 152 18.29 10.56 11.06
CA ALA A 152 18.86 11.28 12.20
C ALA A 152 19.35 10.34 13.33
N VAL A 153 18.72 9.18 13.51
CA VAL A 153 19.08 8.19 14.54
C VAL A 153 20.30 7.36 14.14
N ILE A 154 20.51 7.10 12.84
CA ILE A 154 21.51 6.13 12.37
C ILE A 154 22.73 6.74 11.68
N VAL A 155 22.65 7.95 11.11
CA VAL A 155 23.71 8.48 10.23
C VAL A 155 25.05 8.72 10.95
N ASP A 156 25.02 9.05 12.24
CA ASP A 156 26.22 9.26 13.06
C ASP A 156 26.81 7.95 13.59
N LYS A 157 26.19 6.80 13.28
CA LYS A 157 26.58 5.51 13.83
C LYS A 157 27.53 4.77 12.91
N PRO A 158 28.58 4.12 13.45
CA PRO A 158 29.60 3.49 12.63
C PRO A 158 29.07 2.30 11.80
N TRP A 159 28.02 1.62 12.28
CA TRP A 159 27.37 0.53 11.55
C TRP A 159 26.51 0.98 10.36
N PHE A 160 26.26 2.29 10.21
CA PHE A 160 25.64 2.82 8.99
C PHE A 160 26.59 2.74 7.78
N TYR A 161 27.89 2.83 8.02
CA TYR A 161 28.92 2.82 6.98
C TYR A 161 29.64 1.47 6.87
N ASP A 162 29.69 0.68 7.94
CA ASP A 162 30.34 -0.63 7.98
C ASP A 162 29.40 -1.68 8.56
N MET A 163 28.91 -2.57 7.70
CA MET A 163 27.96 -3.61 8.06
C MET A 163 28.52 -4.64 9.07
N LYS A 164 29.84 -4.80 9.17
CA LYS A 164 30.42 -5.70 10.20
C LYS A 164 30.17 -5.17 11.60
N LYS A 165 30.12 -3.85 11.77
CA LYS A 165 29.88 -3.19 13.06
C LYS A 165 28.43 -3.32 13.54
N VAL A 166 27.52 -3.79 12.69
CA VAL A 166 26.16 -4.18 13.11
C VAL A 166 26.24 -5.28 14.18
N TRP A 167 27.18 -6.21 14.04
CA TRP A 167 27.31 -7.39 14.90
C TRP A 167 28.42 -7.26 15.94
N GLU A 168 29.20 -6.18 15.90
CA GLU A 168 30.25 -5.94 16.89
C GLU A 168 29.67 -5.85 18.31
N GLY A 169 30.15 -6.74 19.19
CA GLY A 169 29.67 -6.86 20.56
C GLY A 169 28.29 -7.52 20.70
N TYR A 170 27.70 -8.05 19.62
CA TYR A 170 26.47 -8.85 19.70
C TYR A 170 26.70 -10.11 20.55
N PRO A 171 25.73 -10.55 21.39
CA PRO A 171 24.44 -9.91 21.69
C PRO A 171 24.49 -8.87 22.82
N ILE A 172 25.66 -8.59 23.38
CA ILE A 172 25.86 -7.65 24.50
C ILE A 172 25.94 -6.20 24.00
N GLN A 173 24.91 -5.77 23.28
CA GLN A 173 24.77 -4.41 22.73
C GLN A 173 23.77 -3.62 23.57
N SER A 174 24.20 -2.46 24.11
CA SER A 174 23.30 -1.58 24.84
C SER A 174 22.36 -0.85 23.87
N THR A 175 21.09 -0.77 24.24
CA THR A 175 20.06 0.02 23.56
C THR A 175 20.34 1.51 23.72
N ILE A 176 20.24 2.25 22.62
CA ILE A 176 20.37 3.71 22.60
C ILE A 176 18.96 4.32 22.67
N PRO A 177 18.71 5.36 23.50
CA PRO A 177 17.38 5.95 23.65
C PRO A 177 16.71 6.41 22.36
N SER A 178 17.49 6.94 21.40
CA SER A 178 16.98 7.33 20.08
C SER A 178 16.51 6.13 19.25
N GLN A 179 17.24 5.01 19.32
CA GLN A 179 16.84 3.76 18.66
C GLN A 179 15.61 3.15 19.30
N TYR A 180 15.50 3.22 20.63
CA TYR A 180 14.31 2.79 21.37
C TYR A 180 13.07 3.51 20.85
N TRP A 181 13.06 4.84 20.85
CA TRP A 181 11.88 5.59 20.43
C TRP A 181 11.57 5.42 18.95
N TYR A 182 12.58 5.33 18.09
CA TYR A 182 12.37 5.02 16.68
C TYR A 182 11.68 3.66 16.50
N TYR A 183 12.15 2.61 17.18
CA TYR A 183 11.52 1.28 17.18
C TYR A 183 10.07 1.30 17.68
N MET A 184 9.84 1.90 18.85
CA MET A 184 8.52 1.90 19.47
C MET A 184 7.51 2.66 18.62
N ILE A 185 7.90 3.82 18.07
CA ILE A 185 7.04 4.63 17.20
C ILE A 185 6.72 3.89 15.89
N GLU A 186 7.71 3.31 15.23
CA GLU A 186 7.52 2.51 14.02
C GLU A 186 6.54 1.36 14.27
N LEU A 187 6.83 0.52 15.27
CA LEU A 187 5.98 -0.64 15.57
C LEU A 187 4.55 -0.21 15.93
N SER A 188 4.39 0.87 16.70
CA SER A 188 3.07 1.42 17.06
C SER A 188 2.28 1.88 15.84
N PHE A 189 2.95 2.50 14.87
CA PHE A 189 2.29 2.92 13.65
C PHE A 189 1.83 1.72 12.82
N TYR A 190 2.68 0.71 12.63
CA TYR A 190 2.29 -0.52 11.93
C TYR A 190 1.14 -1.26 12.64
N MET A 191 1.13 -1.28 13.98
CA MET A 191 0.01 -1.80 14.77
C MET A 191 -1.28 -0.98 14.54
N SER A 192 -1.17 0.36 14.46
CA SER A 192 -2.33 1.21 14.15
C SER A 192 -2.92 0.93 12.77
N LEU A 193 -2.07 0.65 11.76
CA LEU A 193 -2.51 0.26 10.42
C LEU A 193 -3.20 -1.11 10.42
N LEU A 194 -2.73 -2.04 11.24
CA LEU A 194 -3.39 -3.33 11.43
C LEU A 194 -4.78 -3.16 12.07
N PHE A 195 -4.93 -2.27 13.06
CA PHE A 195 -6.22 -1.98 13.70
C PHE A 195 -7.20 -1.28 12.75
N SER A 196 -6.72 -0.40 11.86
CA SER A 196 -7.57 0.28 10.87
C SER A 196 -7.90 -0.55 9.64
N ILE A 197 -7.43 -1.80 9.54
CA ILE A 197 -7.53 -2.60 8.31
C ILE A 197 -8.97 -2.88 7.83
N ALA A 198 -9.91 -2.94 8.77
CA ALA A 198 -11.32 -3.19 8.46
C ALA A 198 -12.00 -1.96 7.83
N SER A 199 -11.55 -0.75 8.18
CA SER A 199 -12.13 0.52 7.75
C SER A 199 -11.36 1.16 6.58
N ASP A 200 -10.07 0.85 6.41
CA ASP A 200 -9.22 1.37 5.34
C ASP A 200 -9.67 0.90 3.95
N VAL A 201 -9.30 1.66 2.91
CA VAL A 201 -9.61 1.31 1.52
C VAL A 201 -8.86 0.05 1.09
N LYS A 202 -9.62 -1.02 0.85
CA LYS A 202 -9.10 -2.28 0.32
C LYS A 202 -8.71 -2.12 -1.15
N ARG A 203 -7.50 -2.57 -1.50
CA ARG A 203 -6.93 -2.57 -2.86
C ARG A 203 -6.83 -4.00 -3.40
N LYS A 204 -6.46 -4.16 -4.67
CA LYS A 204 -6.38 -5.50 -5.30
C LYS A 204 -5.31 -6.40 -4.69
N ASP A 205 -4.25 -5.81 -4.16
CA ASP A 205 -3.13 -6.45 -3.48
C ASP A 205 -3.31 -6.48 -1.95
N PHE A 206 -4.56 -6.45 -1.48
CA PHE A 206 -4.88 -6.40 -0.05
C PHE A 206 -4.34 -7.61 0.73
N LYS A 207 -4.35 -8.80 0.13
CA LYS A 207 -3.86 -10.03 0.80
C LYS A 207 -2.34 -9.97 1.00
N GLU A 208 -1.63 -9.56 -0.03
CA GLU A 208 -0.17 -9.38 -0.01
C GLU A 208 0.22 -8.29 0.99
N GLN A 209 -0.56 -7.20 1.06
CA GLN A 209 -0.36 -6.13 2.04
C GLN A 209 -0.57 -6.60 3.49
N ILE A 210 -1.53 -7.49 3.75
CA ILE A 210 -1.72 -8.11 5.07
C ILE A 210 -0.51 -8.96 5.44
N ILE A 211 -0.08 -9.86 4.53
CA ILE A 211 1.07 -10.74 4.77
C ILE A 211 2.30 -9.88 5.10
N HIS A 212 2.52 -8.80 4.36
CA HIS A 212 3.58 -7.85 4.65
C HIS A 212 3.45 -7.19 6.04
N HIS A 213 2.27 -6.69 6.40
CA HIS A 213 2.07 -6.03 7.71
C HIS A 213 2.35 -7.00 8.86
N VAL A 214 1.85 -8.23 8.75
CA VAL A 214 2.12 -9.26 9.77
C VAL A 214 3.61 -9.60 9.80
N ALA A 215 4.25 -9.77 8.64
CA ALA A 215 5.67 -10.08 8.55
C ALA A 215 6.56 -8.98 9.13
N THR A 216 6.26 -7.72 8.84
CA THR A 216 7.00 -6.55 9.37
C THR A 216 6.80 -6.37 10.87
N ILE A 217 5.58 -6.49 11.40
CA ILE A 217 5.32 -6.44 12.85
C ILE A 217 6.09 -7.56 13.57
N ILE A 218 6.10 -8.77 13.02
CA ILE A 218 6.85 -9.90 13.56
C ILE A 218 8.36 -9.62 13.52
N LEU A 219 8.90 -9.12 12.40
CA LEU A 219 10.32 -8.81 12.26
C LEU A 219 10.80 -7.71 13.21
N ILE A 220 10.03 -6.63 13.35
CA ILE A 220 10.35 -5.52 14.26
C ILE A 220 10.30 -6.04 15.71
N SER A 221 9.24 -6.76 16.09
CA SER A 221 9.12 -7.32 17.45
C SER A 221 10.23 -8.33 17.75
N PHE A 222 10.50 -9.24 16.81
CA PHE A 222 11.52 -10.28 16.96
C PHE A 222 12.92 -9.68 17.06
N SER A 223 13.25 -8.71 16.18
CA SER A 223 14.56 -8.05 16.21
C SER A 223 14.78 -7.25 17.50
N TRP A 224 13.72 -6.77 18.14
CA TRP A 224 13.82 -6.20 19.49
C TRP A 224 14.20 -7.26 20.53
N PHE A 225 13.45 -8.36 20.60
CA PHE A 225 13.70 -9.44 21.57
C PHE A 225 15.07 -10.10 21.41
N ALA A 226 15.52 -10.30 20.17
CA ALA A 226 16.80 -10.90 19.85
C ALA A 226 17.98 -9.91 19.90
N ASN A 227 17.75 -8.65 20.33
CA ASN A 227 18.73 -7.58 20.34
C ASN A 227 19.42 -7.32 18.98
N TYR A 228 18.68 -7.46 17.87
CA TYR A 228 19.10 -7.13 16.50
C TYR A 228 18.87 -5.64 16.18
N ILE A 229 18.88 -4.76 17.19
CA ILE A 229 18.41 -3.36 17.09
C ILE A 229 19.19 -2.59 16.02
N ARG A 230 20.51 -2.78 15.92
CA ARG A 230 21.34 -2.13 14.90
C ARG A 230 20.92 -2.54 13.49
N ALA A 231 20.71 -3.83 13.25
CA ALA A 231 20.25 -4.33 11.95
C ALA A 231 18.83 -3.84 11.64
N GLY A 232 17.92 -3.93 12.61
CA GLY A 232 16.52 -3.57 12.38
C GLY A 232 16.30 -2.07 12.20
N THR A 233 17.05 -1.18 12.89
CA THR A 233 16.99 0.27 12.60
C THR A 233 17.44 0.61 11.18
N LEU A 234 18.49 -0.04 10.68
CA LEU A 234 18.93 0.10 9.28
C LEU A 234 17.87 -0.42 8.31
N ILE A 235 17.26 -1.58 8.60
CA ILE A 235 16.21 -2.18 7.77
C ILE A 235 14.98 -1.26 7.74
N MET A 236 14.50 -0.75 8.88
CA MET A 236 13.35 0.16 8.93
C MET A 236 13.61 1.46 8.14
N ALA A 237 14.75 2.11 8.35
CA ALA A 237 15.08 3.34 7.63
C ALA A 237 15.24 3.12 6.11
N LEU A 238 15.83 1.98 5.71
CA LEU A 238 15.84 1.55 4.32
C LEU A 238 14.42 1.40 3.79
N HIS A 239 13.49 0.93 4.63
CA HIS A 239 12.09 0.79 4.24
C HIS A 239 11.33 2.10 4.07
N ASP A 240 11.51 3.05 4.97
CA ASP A 240 10.76 4.31 4.90
C ASP A 240 11.22 5.21 3.74
N SER A 241 12.42 4.97 3.20
CA SER A 241 13.05 5.78 2.15
C SER A 241 12.24 5.92 0.84
N SER A 242 11.39 4.95 0.50
CA SER A 242 10.55 5.00 -0.71
C SER A 242 9.09 5.34 -0.46
N ASP A 243 8.60 5.14 0.76
CA ASP A 243 7.16 4.99 1.00
C ASP A 243 6.42 6.32 0.98
N TYR A 244 7.05 7.40 1.48
CA TYR A 244 6.50 8.74 1.34
C TYR A 244 6.42 9.19 -0.14
N LEU A 245 7.32 8.73 -1.02
CA LEU A 245 7.23 9.05 -2.46
C LEU A 245 6.01 8.40 -3.09
N LEU A 246 5.71 7.14 -2.73
CA LEU A 246 4.53 6.44 -3.21
C LEU A 246 3.23 7.12 -2.77
N GLU A 247 3.14 7.49 -1.49
CA GLU A 247 1.94 8.16 -0.96
C GLU A 247 1.78 9.57 -1.55
N SER A 248 2.89 10.29 -1.78
CA SER A 248 2.90 11.57 -2.49
C SER A 248 2.37 11.43 -3.93
N ALA A 249 2.85 10.44 -4.70
CA ALA A 249 2.34 10.17 -6.04
C ALA A 249 0.82 9.93 -6.05
N LYS A 250 0.31 9.15 -5.08
CA LYS A 250 -1.14 8.91 -4.92
C LYS A 250 -1.90 10.21 -4.64
N MET A 251 -1.41 11.06 -3.76
CA MET A 251 -2.03 12.35 -3.46
C MET A 251 -2.17 13.22 -4.72
N PHE A 252 -1.10 13.35 -5.51
CA PHE A 252 -1.13 14.12 -6.76
C PHE A 252 -1.99 13.47 -7.84
N ASN A 253 -2.06 12.14 -7.89
CA ASN A 253 -2.99 11.43 -8.77
C ASN A 253 -4.44 11.79 -8.43
N TYR A 254 -4.79 11.81 -7.14
CA TYR A 254 -6.13 12.15 -6.68
C TYR A 254 -6.47 13.64 -6.88
N ALA A 255 -5.48 14.53 -6.84
CA ALA A 255 -5.63 15.94 -7.21
C ALA A 255 -5.74 16.17 -8.74
N GLY A 256 -5.56 15.13 -9.56
CA GLY A 256 -5.59 15.23 -11.03
C GLY A 256 -4.31 15.78 -11.66
N TRP A 257 -3.23 15.94 -10.88
CA TRP A 257 -1.94 16.46 -11.34
C TRP A 257 -1.10 15.35 -11.97
N LYS A 258 -1.51 14.90 -13.16
CA LYS A 258 -0.95 13.71 -13.82
C LYS A 258 0.56 13.80 -14.07
N ASN A 259 1.07 14.92 -14.56
CA ASN A 259 2.51 15.06 -14.86
C ASN A 259 3.35 14.97 -13.58
N THR A 260 2.95 15.68 -12.52
CA THR A 260 3.62 15.64 -11.22
C THR A 260 3.58 14.24 -10.60
N CYS A 261 2.40 13.60 -10.61
CA CYS A 261 2.22 12.22 -10.17
C CYS A 261 3.16 11.26 -10.92
N ASN A 262 3.20 11.33 -12.25
CA ASN A 262 4.01 10.43 -13.06
C ASN A 262 5.50 10.60 -12.77
N ASN A 263 5.98 11.85 -12.66
CA ASN A 263 7.38 12.14 -12.34
C ASN A 263 7.75 11.61 -10.95
N ILE A 264 6.91 11.87 -9.92
CA ILE A 264 7.15 11.36 -8.56
C ILE A 264 7.10 9.83 -8.54
N PHE A 265 6.18 9.22 -9.30
CA PHE A 265 6.10 7.76 -9.40
C PHE A 265 7.36 7.15 -10.02
N ILE A 266 7.96 7.79 -11.02
CA ILE A 266 9.22 7.33 -11.61
C ILE A 266 10.36 7.41 -10.59
N ILE A 267 10.45 8.52 -9.84
CA ILE A 267 11.44 8.67 -8.75
C ILE A 267 11.21 7.60 -7.68
N PHE A 268 9.96 7.40 -7.24
CA PHE A 268 9.57 6.31 -6.35
C PHE A 268 10.03 4.95 -6.88
N ALA A 269 9.78 4.64 -8.15
CA ALA A 269 10.16 3.37 -8.74
C ALA A 269 11.68 3.16 -8.70
N ILE A 270 12.48 4.18 -9.04
CA ILE A 270 13.94 4.12 -8.98
C ILE A 270 14.41 3.87 -7.53
N VAL A 271 13.92 4.66 -6.57
CA VAL A 271 14.29 4.53 -5.16
C VAL A 271 13.88 3.16 -4.62
N PHE A 272 12.68 2.68 -4.95
CA PHE A 272 12.20 1.35 -4.56
C PHE A 272 13.09 0.25 -5.13
N ILE A 273 13.46 0.29 -6.41
CA ILE A 273 14.31 -0.75 -7.00
C ILE A 273 15.69 -0.78 -6.33
N ILE A 274 16.32 0.39 -6.13
CA ILE A 274 17.63 0.48 -5.48
C ILE A 274 17.54 -0.03 -4.04
N THR A 275 16.58 0.44 -3.26
CA THR A 275 16.51 0.10 -1.83
C THR A 275 16.05 -1.34 -1.60
N ARG A 276 15.10 -1.85 -2.39
CA ARG A 276 14.46 -3.18 -2.19
C ARG A 276 15.08 -4.33 -2.94
N LEU A 277 15.64 -4.08 -4.12
CA LEU A 277 16.19 -5.14 -4.96
C LEU A 277 17.71 -5.11 -5.03
N VAL A 278 18.35 -4.02 -4.58
CA VAL A 278 19.81 -3.90 -4.55
C VAL A 278 20.29 -3.87 -3.10
N ILE A 279 19.97 -2.84 -2.33
CA ILE A 279 20.51 -2.67 -0.97
C ILE A 279 19.99 -3.77 -0.03
N LEU A 280 18.68 -4.05 -0.02
CA LEU A 280 18.10 -5.06 0.86
C LEU A 280 18.73 -6.47 0.69
N PRO A 281 18.78 -7.08 -0.51
CA PRO A 281 19.34 -8.43 -0.64
C PRO A 281 20.86 -8.49 -0.55
N PHE A 282 21.58 -7.56 -1.19
CA PHE A 282 23.04 -7.66 -1.31
C PHE A 282 23.79 -7.05 -0.12
N TRP A 283 23.21 -6.12 0.63
CA TRP A 283 23.81 -5.55 1.83
C TRP A 283 23.10 -6.03 3.10
N MET A 284 21.80 -5.81 3.26
CA MET A 284 21.13 -6.09 4.54
C MET A 284 20.94 -7.58 4.81
N ILE A 285 20.42 -8.35 3.85
CA ILE A 285 20.25 -9.80 4.00
C ILE A 285 21.62 -10.49 4.04
N HIS A 286 22.58 -10.04 3.24
CA HIS A 286 23.96 -10.52 3.35
C HIS A 286 24.55 -10.26 4.75
N CYS A 287 24.36 -9.05 5.29
CA CYS A 287 24.79 -8.67 6.63
C CYS A 287 24.20 -9.60 7.70
N THR A 288 22.94 -10.02 7.57
CA THR A 288 22.27 -10.88 8.57
C THR A 288 22.46 -12.38 8.34
N LEU A 289 22.95 -12.79 7.15
CA LEU A 289 23.29 -14.17 6.83
C LEU A 289 24.75 -14.52 7.12
N VAL A 290 25.68 -13.60 6.84
CA VAL A 290 27.12 -13.92 6.84
C VAL A 290 27.80 -13.55 8.15
N TYR A 291 27.73 -12.28 8.56
CA TYR A 291 28.51 -11.78 9.69
C TYR A 291 28.15 -12.38 11.06
N PRO A 292 26.88 -12.71 11.39
CA PRO A 292 26.56 -13.39 12.65
C PRO A 292 27.27 -14.74 12.79
N LEU A 293 27.45 -15.46 11.68
CA LEU A 293 28.06 -16.78 11.66
C LEU A 293 29.59 -16.74 11.87
N GLU A 294 30.21 -15.57 11.71
CA GLU A 294 31.61 -15.35 12.09
C GLU A 294 31.79 -15.28 13.62
N LEU A 295 30.71 -14.96 14.36
CA LEU A 295 30.74 -14.79 15.81
C LEU A 295 30.17 -15.99 16.56
N TYR A 296 29.06 -16.55 16.08
CA TYR A 296 28.34 -17.63 16.74
C TYR A 296 27.79 -18.66 15.75
N PRO A 297 27.66 -19.93 16.14
CA PRO A 297 26.97 -20.91 15.33
C PRO A 297 25.49 -20.54 15.16
N ALA A 298 24.90 -20.97 14.03
CA ALA A 298 23.50 -20.71 13.74
C ALA A 298 22.58 -21.31 14.83
N PHE A 299 21.58 -20.53 15.23
CA PHE A 299 20.53 -20.90 16.18
C PHE A 299 19.15 -20.58 15.59
N PHE A 300 18.07 -20.97 16.26
CA PHE A 300 16.72 -20.81 15.72
C PHE A 300 16.41 -19.37 15.31
N GLY A 301 16.72 -18.40 16.16
CA GLY A 301 16.47 -16.98 15.88
C GLY A 301 17.18 -16.45 14.62
N TYR A 302 18.39 -16.93 14.34
CA TYR A 302 19.09 -16.64 13.09
C TYR A 302 18.30 -17.13 11.86
N TYR A 303 17.83 -18.38 11.88
CA TYR A 303 17.06 -18.94 10.76
C TYR A 303 15.71 -18.24 10.61
N PHE A 304 15.02 -18.01 11.72
CA PHE A 304 13.70 -17.39 11.74
C PHE A 304 13.75 -15.96 11.17
N PHE A 305 14.69 -15.13 11.63
CA PHE A 305 14.83 -13.76 11.15
C PHE A 305 15.13 -13.71 9.65
N ASN A 306 16.09 -14.51 9.17
CA ASN A 306 16.46 -14.52 7.75
C ASN A 306 15.37 -15.12 6.86
N ALA A 307 14.60 -16.11 7.35
CA ALA A 307 13.43 -16.63 6.62
C ALA A 307 12.36 -15.54 6.44
N MET A 308 12.06 -14.77 7.49
CA MET A 308 11.10 -13.66 7.43
C MET A 308 11.58 -12.52 6.52
N MET A 309 12.89 -12.21 6.53
CA MET A 309 13.51 -11.29 5.56
C MET A 309 13.35 -11.81 4.12
N GLY A 310 13.47 -13.12 3.89
CA GLY A 310 13.20 -13.76 2.61
C GLY A 310 11.74 -13.60 2.16
N VAL A 311 10.77 -13.77 3.06
CA VAL A 311 9.35 -13.50 2.78
C VAL A 311 9.15 -12.05 2.33
N LEU A 312 9.75 -11.08 3.04
CA LEU A 312 9.70 -9.68 2.62
C LEU A 312 10.33 -9.50 1.24
N GLN A 313 11.48 -10.10 0.95
CA GLN A 313 12.14 -9.97 -0.35
C GLN A 313 11.26 -10.48 -1.51
N ILE A 314 10.54 -11.60 -1.31
CA ILE A 314 9.61 -12.14 -2.32
C ILE A 314 8.47 -11.16 -2.58
N LEU A 315 7.89 -10.57 -1.53
CA LEU A 315 6.84 -9.55 -1.68
C LEU A 315 7.36 -8.30 -2.41
N HIS A 316 8.59 -7.86 -2.13
CA HIS A 316 9.21 -6.75 -2.84
C HIS A 316 9.43 -7.05 -4.33
N ILE A 317 9.82 -8.28 -4.69
CA ILE A 317 9.92 -8.71 -6.10
C ILE A 317 8.56 -8.67 -6.78
N PHE A 318 7.51 -9.17 -6.11
CA PHE A 318 6.14 -9.09 -6.62
C PHE A 318 5.69 -7.65 -6.87
N TRP A 319 5.93 -6.72 -5.93
CA TRP A 319 5.57 -5.33 -6.14
C TRP A 319 6.45 -4.62 -7.16
N ALA A 320 7.74 -4.95 -7.25
CA ALA A 320 8.62 -4.43 -8.28
C ALA A 320 8.10 -4.76 -9.69
N TYR A 321 7.59 -5.98 -9.89
CA TYR A 321 6.93 -6.35 -11.15
C TYR A 321 5.74 -5.44 -11.48
N LEU A 322 4.86 -5.17 -10.50
CA LEU A 322 3.71 -4.28 -10.69
C LEU A 322 4.14 -2.82 -10.97
N ILE A 323 5.16 -2.35 -10.26
CA ILE A 323 5.71 -1.00 -10.40
C ILE A 323 6.33 -0.82 -11.79
N LEU A 324 7.15 -1.76 -12.25
CA LEU A 324 7.77 -1.71 -13.58
C LEU A 324 6.73 -1.76 -14.69
N ARG A 325 5.69 -2.60 -14.55
CA ARG A 325 4.56 -2.65 -15.48
C ARG A 325 3.84 -1.30 -15.58
N MET A 326 3.61 -0.64 -14.45
CA MET A 326 2.98 0.67 -14.39
C MET A 326 3.88 1.78 -14.95
N ALA A 327 5.17 1.76 -14.63
CA ALA A 327 6.17 2.68 -15.17
C ALA A 327 6.26 2.61 -16.70
N HIS A 328 6.28 1.39 -17.26
CA HIS A 328 6.26 1.18 -18.72
C HIS A 328 5.01 1.78 -19.38
N LYS A 329 3.84 1.72 -18.71
CA LYS A 329 2.61 2.35 -19.21
C LYS A 329 2.69 3.87 -19.23
N PHE A 330 3.33 4.49 -18.22
CA PHE A 330 3.53 5.94 -18.21
C PHE A 330 4.42 6.41 -19.36
N ILE A 331 5.48 5.66 -19.67
CA ILE A 331 6.41 5.99 -20.76
C ILE A 331 5.76 5.79 -22.14
N THR A 332 4.92 4.76 -22.29
CA THR A 332 4.27 4.44 -23.58
C THR A 332 3.00 5.26 -23.87
N GLY A 333 2.61 6.19 -23.01
CA GLY A 333 1.51 7.15 -23.26
C GLY A 333 0.10 6.54 -23.30
N LYS A 334 -0.08 5.26 -22.95
CA LYS A 334 -1.42 4.67 -22.79
C LYS A 334 -2.07 5.29 -21.55
N VAL A 335 -3.32 5.77 -21.65
CA VAL A 335 -4.05 6.42 -20.54
C VAL A 335 -3.90 5.60 -19.25
N VAL A 336 -3.20 6.16 -18.27
CA VAL A 336 -2.82 5.43 -17.06
C VAL A 336 -3.86 5.60 -15.97
N GLU A 337 -4.50 4.48 -15.64
CA GLU A 337 -5.25 4.29 -14.41
C GLU A 337 -4.40 3.41 -13.48
N ASP A 338 -4.32 3.77 -12.19
CA ASP A 338 -3.61 2.98 -11.16
C ASP A 338 -4.17 1.55 -11.11
N GLU A 339 -3.37 0.55 -11.50
CA GLU A 339 -3.79 -0.85 -11.58
C GLU A 339 -4.17 -1.44 -10.21
N ARG A 340 -3.57 -0.94 -9.14
CA ARG A 340 -3.86 -1.35 -7.75
C ARG A 340 -5.20 -0.79 -7.28
N SER A 341 -5.74 0.22 -7.98
CA SER A 341 -7.04 0.80 -7.72
C SER A 341 -8.16 0.13 -8.53
N ASP A 342 -9.37 0.12 -7.97
CA ASP A 342 -10.56 -0.36 -8.67
C ASP A 342 -10.99 0.64 -9.75
N ARG A 343 -11.10 0.18 -11.01
CA ARG A 343 -11.44 1.01 -12.20
C ARG A 343 -12.89 1.44 -12.15
N GLU A 344 -13.22 2.74 -12.23
CA GLU A 344 -14.62 3.21 -12.29
C GLU A 344 -15.31 2.58 -13.52
N GLU A 345 -16.44 1.90 -13.31
CA GLU A 345 -17.26 1.43 -14.44
C GLU A 345 -18.01 2.66 -14.99
N THR A 346 -17.49 3.25 -16.06
CA THR A 346 -18.06 4.42 -16.74
C THR A 346 -19.38 4.08 -17.45
N GLU A 347 -20.28 5.05 -17.57
CA GLU A 347 -21.55 4.91 -18.32
C GLU A 347 -21.36 4.90 -19.85
N SER A 348 -20.13 4.68 -20.35
CA SER A 348 -19.72 4.93 -21.75
C SER A 348 -20.11 3.84 -22.76
N SER A 349 -21.17 3.06 -22.52
CA SER A 349 -21.65 2.05 -23.48
C SER A 349 -22.69 2.59 -24.47
N GLU A 350 -23.03 3.88 -24.45
CA GLU A 350 -24.22 4.40 -25.13
C GLU A 350 -23.95 5.37 -26.31
N GLY A 351 -22.71 5.44 -26.82
CA GLY A 351 -22.37 6.28 -27.97
C GLY A 351 -22.39 5.61 -29.35
N GLU A 352 -22.26 4.27 -29.44
CA GLU A 352 -22.03 3.59 -30.73
C GLU A 352 -23.26 2.86 -31.31
N GLU A 353 -24.36 2.68 -30.58
CA GLU A 353 -25.52 1.90 -31.07
C GLU A 353 -26.73 2.74 -31.50
N ALA A 354 -26.69 4.07 -31.37
CA ALA A 354 -27.76 4.95 -31.87
C ALA A 354 -27.65 5.23 -33.39
N ALA A 355 -26.54 4.85 -34.04
CA ALA A 355 -26.31 5.08 -35.47
C ALA A 355 -26.70 3.90 -36.38
N THR A 356 -27.11 2.75 -35.83
CA THR A 356 -27.37 1.53 -36.62
C THR A 356 -28.82 1.04 -36.57
N GLY A 357 -29.77 1.89 -36.13
CA GLY A 357 -31.19 1.53 -35.97
C GLY A 357 -32.16 2.62 -36.44
N GLY A 358 -32.10 3.02 -37.72
CA GLY A 358 -33.09 3.90 -38.35
C GLY A 358 -33.52 3.34 -39.71
N GLY A 359 -34.76 2.84 -39.77
CA GLY A 359 -35.31 2.04 -40.86
C GLY A 359 -35.48 2.73 -42.23
N ALA A 360 -35.72 1.86 -43.21
CA ALA A 360 -35.75 2.12 -44.64
C ALA A 360 -37.01 2.83 -45.17
N LYS A 361 -36.80 3.44 -46.36
CA LYS A 361 -37.72 3.79 -47.47
C LYS A 361 -38.48 5.13 -47.42
N SER A 362 -38.06 6.04 -48.31
CA SER A 362 -38.86 6.38 -49.52
C SER A 362 -38.00 7.13 -50.56
N ARG A 363 -37.84 6.55 -51.76
CA ARG A 363 -37.53 7.29 -53.00
C ARG A 363 -38.81 7.93 -53.53
N PRO A 364 -38.73 9.12 -54.12
CA PRO A 364 -39.20 9.30 -55.50
C PRO A 364 -38.18 10.09 -56.35
N LEU A 365 -37.78 9.56 -57.50
CA LEU A 365 -38.18 9.98 -58.86
C LEU A 365 -37.42 11.21 -59.39
N ALA A 366 -36.61 10.96 -60.42
CA ALA A 366 -36.01 11.97 -61.27
C ALA A 366 -37.05 12.54 -62.26
N ASN A 367 -36.96 13.83 -62.56
CA ASN A 367 -37.25 14.42 -63.88
C ASN A 367 -36.91 15.93 -63.92
N GLY A 368 -36.21 16.36 -64.97
CA GLY A 368 -36.56 17.60 -65.69
C GLY A 368 -35.64 18.84 -65.62
N HIS A 369 -34.72 18.92 -66.58
CA HIS A 369 -34.22 20.11 -67.30
C HIS A 369 -33.33 21.20 -66.61
N PRO A 370 -32.50 21.91 -67.43
CA PRO A 370 -31.23 22.50 -67.03
C PRO A 370 -31.27 24.02 -66.93
N VAL A 371 -30.27 24.60 -66.24
CA VAL A 371 -29.99 26.03 -66.32
C VAL A 371 -28.67 26.24 -67.06
N LEU A 372 -28.80 26.71 -68.30
CA LEU A 372 -27.79 27.43 -69.08
C LEU A 372 -27.64 28.85 -68.51
N ASN A 373 -26.42 29.25 -68.14
CA ASN A 373 -25.72 30.47 -68.60
C ASN A 373 -24.42 30.65 -67.78
N ASN A 374 -23.22 30.56 -68.35
CA ASN A 374 -22.47 31.45 -69.24
C ASN A 374 -21.71 32.59 -68.55
N HIS A 375 -20.44 32.73 -68.96
CA HIS A 375 -19.41 33.75 -68.65
C HIS A 375 -18.63 33.56 -67.33
N HIS A 376 -17.29 33.52 -67.29
CA HIS A 376 -16.31 34.23 -68.12
C HIS A 376 -14.97 33.48 -68.27
N ARG A 377 -14.37 33.67 -69.46
CA ARG A 377 -13.06 33.22 -69.95
C ARG A 377 -11.96 34.26 -69.63
N LYS A 378 -10.74 33.80 -69.32
CA LYS A 378 -9.40 34.18 -69.85
C LYS A 378 -8.30 33.78 -68.84
N ASN A 379 -7.38 32.87 -69.21
CA ASN A 379 -6.08 33.11 -69.89
C ASN A 379 -5.07 33.79 -68.92
N ASP A 380 -3.86 33.30 -68.68
CA ASP A 380 -2.96 32.41 -69.42
C ASP A 380 -2.25 31.38 -68.51
#